data_AF-B2A520-F1
#
_entry.id   AF-B2A520-F1
#
_cell.length_a   1.000
_cell.length_b   1.000
_cell.length_c   1.000
_cell.angle_alpha   90.00
_cell.angle_beta   90.00
_cell.angle_gamma   90.00
#
_symmetry.space_group_name_H-M   'P 1'
#
loop_
_entity.id
_entity.type
_entity.pdbx_description
1 polymer ?
#
loop_
_entity_poly.entity_id
_entity_poly.type
_entity_poly.pdbx_seq_one_letter_code
_entity_poly.pdbx_strand_id
1 'polypeptide(L)'
;MRKINVHWQILITLLMILFALYPNPLKFAQSIYRIIDPPIDTQEVLNYPIRFIDDEIDVRQLESAVIESIPYQYDWTTYGMPWYYPTVDEIIANQKGDCKSRMVIFASMLEYRQEPYTIKYSLDHFWVDYPGKLDTPIESDELAIFSHEEGFQMPNVQWDVTLNTYTAFWDYMP
;
A
#
# COMPACT_ATOMS: atom_id res chain seq x y z
N MET A 1 -46.59 -18.88 1.03
CA MET A 1 -45.18 -18.59 1.37
C MET A 1 -44.61 -17.65 0.31
N ARG A 2 -44.29 -16.40 0.68
CA ARG A 2 -43.67 -15.43 -0.25
C ARG A 2 -42.23 -15.87 -0.48
N LYS A 3 -41.85 -16.24 -1.71
CA LYS A 3 -40.44 -16.53 -2.04
C LYS A 3 -39.66 -15.24 -1.86
N ILE A 4 -38.85 -15.16 -0.80
CA ILE A 4 -37.86 -14.09 -0.67
C ILE A 4 -36.89 -14.30 -1.83
N ASN A 5 -36.67 -13.26 -2.61
CA ASN A 5 -35.80 -13.30 -3.76
C ASN A 5 -34.34 -13.38 -3.28
N VAL A 6 -33.65 -14.47 -3.64
CA VAL A 6 -32.28 -14.78 -3.21
C VAL A 6 -31.30 -13.64 -3.53
N HIS A 7 -31.51 -12.91 -4.63
CA HIS A 7 -30.65 -11.78 -5.01
C HIS A 7 -30.70 -10.65 -3.98
N TRP A 8 -31.88 -10.39 -3.40
CA TRP A 8 -32.04 -9.38 -2.35
C TRP A 8 -31.40 -9.82 -1.04
N GLN A 9 -31.47 -11.11 -0.69
CA GLN A 9 -30.80 -11.64 0.49
C GLN A 9 -29.27 -11.52 0.37
N ILE A 10 -28.72 -11.85 -0.80
CA ILE A 10 -27.29 -11.67 -1.09
C ILE A 10 -26.91 -10.19 -0.97
N LEU A 11 -27.64 -9.29 -1.62
CA LEU A 11 -27.36 -7.87 -1.58
C LEU A 11 -27.39 -7.31 -0.15
N ILE A 12 -28.43 -7.63 0.62
CA ILE A 12 -28.55 -7.19 2.02
C ILE A 12 -27.39 -7.73 2.86
N THR A 13 -27.02 -9.00 2.66
CA THR A 13 -25.90 -9.61 3.37
C THR A 13 -24.59 -8.91 3.03
N LEU A 14 -24.31 -8.65 1.76
CA LEU A 14 -23.12 -7.92 1.32
C LEU A 14 -23.09 -6.49 1.89
N LEU A 15 -24.22 -5.79 1.90
CA LEU A 15 -24.31 -4.46 2.50
C LEU A 15 -24.07 -4.52 4.01
N MET A 16 -24.65 -5.50 4.71
CA MET A 16 -24.41 -5.68 6.15
C MET A 16 -22.93 -5.95 6.45
N ILE A 17 -22.27 -6.79 5.65
CA ILE A 17 -20.83 -7.05 5.77
C ILE A 17 -20.05 -5.75 5.52
N LEU A 18 -20.38 -5.01 4.45
CA LEU A 18 -19.72 -3.75 4.14
C LEU A 18 -19.84 -2.75 5.29
N PHE A 19 -21.03 -2.51 5.83
CA PHE A 19 -21.24 -1.58 6.94
C PHE A 19 -20.63 -2.06 8.26
N ALA A 20 -20.52 -3.37 8.48
CA ALA A 20 -19.85 -3.93 9.65
C ALA A 20 -18.33 -3.73 9.59
N LEU A 21 -17.72 -3.91 8.40
CA LEU A 21 -16.28 -3.77 8.18
C LEU A 21 -15.85 -2.30 7.96
N TYR A 22 -16.74 -1.49 7.40
CA TYR A 22 -16.53 -0.08 7.10
C TYR A 22 -17.73 0.72 7.61
N PRO A 23 -17.70 1.17 8.87
CA PRO A 23 -18.75 2.03 9.42
C PRO A 23 -18.98 3.28 8.56
N ASN A 24 -17.91 3.77 7.90
CA ASN A 24 -17.98 4.73 6.82
C ASN A 24 -17.56 4.07 5.49
N PRO A 25 -18.51 3.60 4.66
CA PRO A 25 -18.18 2.90 3.40
C PRO A 25 -17.47 3.79 2.38
N LEU A 26 -17.50 5.11 2.55
CA LEU A 26 -16.73 6.02 1.69
C LEU A 26 -15.23 5.79 1.84
N LYS A 27 -14.74 5.35 3.00
CA LYS A 27 -13.32 5.05 3.22
C LYS A 27 -12.83 3.88 2.34
N PHE A 28 -13.70 2.90 2.08
CA PHE A 28 -13.41 1.82 1.13
C PHE A 28 -13.31 2.36 -0.31
N ALA A 29 -14.30 3.15 -0.74
CA ALA A 29 -14.29 3.77 -2.07
C ALA A 29 -13.10 4.71 -2.28
N GLN A 30 -12.74 5.49 -1.26
CA GLN A 30 -11.54 6.34 -1.25
C GLN A 30 -10.27 5.52 -1.38
N SER A 31 -10.19 4.39 -0.69
CA SER A 31 -9.01 3.53 -0.76
C SER A 31 -8.85 2.92 -2.16
N ILE A 32 -9.95 2.54 -2.82
CA ILE A 32 -9.91 2.11 -4.23
C ILE A 32 -9.46 3.26 -5.13
N TYR A 33 -10.00 4.47 -4.96
CA TYR A 33 -9.59 5.64 -5.73
C TYR A 33 -8.09 5.93 -5.57
N ARG A 34 -7.56 5.81 -4.35
CA ARG A 34 -6.15 6.03 -4.01
C ARG A 34 -5.19 4.99 -4.59
N ILE A 35 -5.68 3.86 -5.10
CA ILE A 35 -4.85 2.98 -5.95
C ILE A 35 -4.55 3.68 -7.28
N ILE A 36 -5.52 4.40 -7.84
CA ILE A 36 -5.37 5.07 -9.14
C ILE A 36 -4.61 6.39 -8.96
N ASP A 37 -4.92 7.13 -7.91
CA ASP A 37 -4.33 8.43 -7.58
C ASP A 37 -3.77 8.40 -6.14
N PRO A 38 -2.55 7.84 -5.95
CA PRO A 38 -1.93 7.70 -4.64
C PRO A 38 -1.77 9.05 -3.96
N PRO A 39 -2.03 9.14 -2.64
CA PRO A 39 -1.98 10.39 -1.89
C PRO A 39 -0.54 10.80 -1.58
N ILE A 40 0.24 11.07 -2.62
CA ILE A 40 1.62 11.56 -2.53
C ILE A 40 1.59 13.04 -2.18
N ASP A 41 2.29 13.43 -1.11
CA ASP A 41 2.28 14.81 -0.61
C ASP A 41 3.69 15.25 -0.19
N THR A 42 4.29 16.09 -1.04
CA THR A 42 5.65 16.61 -0.83
C THR A 42 5.75 17.68 0.26
N GLN A 43 4.64 18.27 0.68
CA GLN A 43 4.63 19.28 1.75
C GLN A 43 4.45 18.62 3.11
N GLU A 44 3.46 17.74 3.22
CA GLU A 44 3.16 17.09 4.49
C GLU A 44 4.27 16.11 4.91
N VAL A 45 4.95 15.48 3.95
CA VAL A 45 6.05 14.55 4.25
C VAL A 45 7.23 15.23 4.96
N LEU A 46 7.41 16.55 4.81
CA LEU A 46 8.43 17.32 5.52
C LEU A 46 8.18 17.40 7.04
N ASN A 47 6.94 17.16 7.48
CA ASN A 47 6.60 17.08 8.89
C ASN A 47 6.98 15.72 9.51
N TYR A 48 7.36 14.74 8.69
CA TYR A 48 7.72 13.42 9.17
C TYR A 48 9.11 13.44 9.85
N PRO A 49 9.29 12.78 11.01
CA PRO A 49 10.50 12.93 11.82
C PRO A 49 11.76 12.28 11.22
N ILE A 50 11.68 11.65 10.04
CA ILE A 50 12.86 11.23 9.28
C ILE A 50 13.54 12.50 8.74
N ARG A 51 14.52 13.01 9.48
CA ARG A 51 15.37 14.15 9.09
C ARG A 51 16.33 13.86 7.92
N PHE A 52 16.09 12.83 7.13
CA PHE A 52 16.96 12.41 6.03
C PHE A 52 16.38 12.73 4.65
N ILE A 53 15.55 13.76 4.55
CA ILE A 53 15.18 14.35 3.26
C ILE A 53 16.29 15.33 2.80
N ASP A 54 17.54 14.96 3.08
CA ASP A 54 18.72 15.65 2.60
C ASP A 54 19.29 14.80 1.46
N ASP A 55 19.71 15.45 0.37
CA ASP A 55 20.23 14.78 -0.85
C ASP A 55 21.54 13.98 -0.61
N GLU A 56 22.08 14.01 0.61
CA GLU A 56 23.32 13.34 0.98
C GLU A 56 23.16 11.82 1.14
N ILE A 57 21.94 11.32 1.44
CA ILE A 57 21.70 9.88 1.51
C ILE A 57 21.20 9.32 0.18
N ASP A 58 21.71 8.15 -0.20
CA ASP A 58 21.22 7.45 -1.38
C ASP A 58 19.77 6.95 -1.19
N VAL A 59 19.09 6.69 -2.30
CA VAL A 59 17.66 6.30 -2.33
C VAL A 59 17.40 5.00 -1.56
N ARG A 60 18.36 4.07 -1.54
CA ARG A 60 18.24 2.78 -0.84
C ARG A 60 18.36 2.94 0.67
N GLN A 61 19.23 3.83 1.13
CA GLN A 61 19.33 4.21 2.54
C GLN A 61 18.06 4.92 2.99
N LEU A 62 17.48 5.78 2.15
CA LEU A 62 16.21 6.45 2.42
C LEU A 62 15.07 5.43 2.58
N GLU A 63 14.96 4.46 1.66
CA GLU A 63 13.99 3.37 1.76
C GLU A 63 14.13 2.60 3.07
N SER A 64 15.36 2.23 3.44
CA SER A 64 15.66 1.51 4.68
C SER A 64 15.25 2.34 5.91
N ALA A 65 15.52 3.64 5.91
CA ALA A 65 15.11 4.54 6.97
C ALA A 65 13.59 4.64 7.09
N VAL A 66 12.86 4.68 5.96
CA VAL A 66 11.38 4.65 5.96
C VAL A 66 10.86 3.36 6.59
N ILE A 67 11.39 2.20 6.16
CA ILE A 67 11.01 0.88 6.69
C ILE A 67 11.22 0.81 8.20
N GLU A 68 12.37 1.29 8.69
CA GLU A 68 12.69 1.30 10.12
C GLU A 68 11.81 2.26 10.92
N SER A 69 11.46 3.41 10.34
CA SER A 69 10.69 4.46 11.03
C SER A 69 9.18 4.19 11.10
N ILE A 70 8.64 3.34 10.22
CA ILE A 70 7.22 2.98 10.17
C ILE A 70 7.14 1.48 10.52
N PRO A 71 6.97 1.13 11.81
CA PRO A 71 6.73 -0.24 12.24
C PRO A 71 5.52 -0.81 11.51
N TYR A 72 5.64 -2.08 11.08
CA TYR A 72 4.59 -2.71 10.31
C TYR A 72 3.35 -2.96 11.17
N GLN A 73 2.19 -2.50 10.70
CA GLN A 73 0.92 -2.72 11.40
C GLN A 73 -0.25 -2.73 10.42
N TYR A 74 -1.03 -3.80 10.46
CA TYR A 74 -2.25 -3.95 9.65
C TYR A 74 -3.28 -2.84 9.83
N ASP A 75 -3.99 -2.55 8.74
CA ASP A 75 -5.04 -1.53 8.68
C ASP A 75 -6.15 -1.72 9.71
N TRP A 76 -6.51 -2.97 10.03
CA TRP A 76 -7.57 -3.21 11.02
C TRP A 76 -7.15 -2.79 12.43
N THR A 77 -5.85 -2.80 12.73
CA THR A 77 -5.32 -2.34 14.02
C THR A 77 -5.08 -0.83 14.01
N THR A 78 -4.57 -0.29 12.90
CA THR A 78 -4.21 1.13 12.79
C THR A 78 -5.42 2.02 12.51
N TYR A 79 -6.27 1.62 11.56
CA TYR A 79 -7.38 2.43 11.04
C TYR A 79 -8.77 1.84 11.35
N GLY A 80 -8.83 0.65 11.97
CA GLY A 80 -10.10 0.00 12.36
C GLY A 80 -10.88 -0.57 11.18
N MET A 81 -10.24 -0.76 10.02
CA MET A 81 -10.84 -1.26 8.79
C MET A 81 -9.95 -2.35 8.20
N PRO A 82 -10.50 -3.40 7.57
CA PRO A 82 -9.69 -4.53 7.10
C PRO A 82 -8.70 -4.15 5.99
N TRP A 83 -9.00 -3.10 5.21
CA TRP A 83 -8.14 -2.60 4.17
C TRP A 83 -8.35 -1.10 3.99
N TYR A 84 -7.30 -0.30 4.05
CA TYR A 84 -7.39 1.15 3.96
C TYR A 84 -6.12 1.75 3.35
N TYR A 85 -6.27 2.63 2.37
CA TYR A 85 -5.14 3.32 1.74
C TYR A 85 -4.98 4.70 2.37
N PRO A 86 -4.01 4.91 3.29
CA PRO A 86 -3.93 6.13 4.08
C PRO A 86 -3.25 7.28 3.33
N THR A 87 -3.51 8.52 3.76
CA THR A 87 -2.77 9.72 3.36
C THR A 87 -1.52 9.93 4.20
N VAL A 88 -0.60 10.80 3.75
CA VAL A 88 0.61 11.15 4.52
C VAL A 88 0.27 11.58 5.94
N ASP A 89 -0.63 12.55 6.14
CA ASP A 89 -1.08 13.02 7.46
C ASP A 89 -1.59 11.91 8.37
N GLU A 90 -2.40 10.98 7.84
CA GLU A 90 -2.90 9.81 8.56
C GLU A 90 -1.75 8.90 9.01
N ILE A 91 -0.73 8.73 8.17
CA ILE A 91 0.47 7.93 8.49
C ILE A 91 1.32 8.62 9.55
N ILE A 92 1.57 9.94 9.42
CA ILE A 92 2.33 10.73 10.41
C ILE A 92 1.66 10.65 11.79
N ALA A 93 0.33 10.79 11.83
CA ALA A 93 -0.43 10.73 13.07
C ALA A 93 -0.38 9.36 13.76
N ASN A 94 -0.33 8.27 12.99
CA ASN A 94 -0.32 6.91 13.52
C ASN A 94 1.09 6.37 13.82
N GLN A 95 2.12 6.88 13.12
CA GLN A 95 3.53 6.46 13.22
C GLN A 95 3.76 4.96 12.99
N LYS A 96 2.84 4.30 12.30
CA LYS A 96 2.86 2.87 11.98
C LYS A 96 1.91 2.60 10.82
N GLY A 97 2.13 1.51 10.13
CA GLY A 97 1.30 1.11 9.00
C GLY A 97 1.94 0.01 8.19
N ASP A 98 1.24 -0.49 7.19
CA ASP A 98 1.73 -1.58 6.36
C ASP A 98 2.48 -1.06 5.10
N CYS A 99 2.60 -1.94 4.10
CA CYS A 99 3.26 -1.64 2.83
C CYS A 99 2.75 -0.35 2.17
N LYS A 100 1.44 -0.08 2.22
CA LYS A 100 0.83 1.13 1.61
C LYS A 100 1.32 2.40 2.32
N SER A 101 1.44 2.34 3.65
CA SER A 101 1.92 3.47 4.44
C SER A 101 3.39 3.78 4.15
N ARG A 102 4.23 2.75 4.14
CA ARG A 102 5.66 2.88 3.80
C ARG A 102 5.84 3.40 2.37
N MET A 103 5.08 2.87 1.43
CA MET A 103 5.10 3.27 0.02
C MET A 103 4.70 4.74 -0.15
N VAL A 104 3.60 5.21 0.46
CA VAL A 104 3.15 6.61 0.36
C VAL A 104 4.19 7.59 0.89
N ILE A 105 4.77 7.29 2.06
CA ILE A 105 5.81 8.15 2.65
C ILE A 105 7.05 8.16 1.76
N PHE A 106 7.53 6.99 1.35
CA PHE A 106 8.74 6.89 0.54
C PHE A 106 8.58 7.57 -0.82
N ALA A 107 7.49 7.32 -1.54
CA ALA A 107 7.19 8.00 -2.80
C ALA A 107 7.09 9.53 -2.63
N SER A 108 6.47 10.01 -1.54
CA SER A 108 6.40 11.45 -1.25
C SER A 108 7.78 12.08 -1.02
N MET A 109 8.71 11.34 -0.39
CA MET A 109 10.09 11.79 -0.21
C MET A 109 10.87 11.81 -1.53
N LEU A 110 10.69 10.80 -2.40
CA LEU A 110 11.34 10.78 -3.71
C LEU A 110 10.80 11.89 -4.62
N GLU A 111 9.49 12.12 -4.61
CA GLU A 111 8.85 13.21 -5.34
C GLU A 111 9.38 14.57 -4.88
N TYR A 112 9.54 14.77 -3.57
CA TYR A 112 10.15 15.99 -3.03
C TYR A 112 11.61 16.16 -3.48
N ARG A 113 12.39 15.07 -3.48
CA ARG A 113 13.78 15.04 -3.97
C ARG A 113 13.91 15.09 -5.50
N GLN A 114 12.79 15.04 -6.24
CA GLN A 114 12.78 14.94 -7.70
C GLN A 114 13.54 13.71 -8.23
N GLU A 115 13.56 12.63 -7.45
CA GLU A 115 14.15 11.35 -7.85
C GLU A 115 13.12 10.57 -8.68
N PRO A 116 13.54 9.91 -9.77
CA PRO A 116 12.63 9.10 -10.59
C PRO A 116 12.17 7.85 -9.82
N TYR A 117 10.86 7.57 -9.86
CA TYR A 117 10.26 6.39 -9.25
C TYR A 117 8.98 5.98 -9.96
N THR A 118 8.59 4.72 -9.76
CA THR A 118 7.34 4.15 -10.26
C THR A 118 6.67 3.37 -9.13
N ILE A 119 5.36 3.55 -8.95
CA ILE A 119 4.61 2.77 -7.98
C ILE A 119 4.14 1.47 -8.64
N LYS A 120 4.40 0.34 -7.99
CA LYS A 120 4.07 -1.01 -8.46
C LYS A 120 3.19 -1.74 -7.45
N TYR A 121 2.34 -2.62 -7.99
CA TYR A 121 1.27 -3.31 -7.26
C TYR A 121 1.26 -4.79 -7.63
N SER A 122 1.21 -5.67 -6.63
CA SER A 122 0.87 -7.09 -6.79
C SER A 122 -0.52 -7.38 -6.22
N LEU A 123 -0.90 -8.66 -6.10
CA LEU A 123 -2.16 -9.04 -5.45
C LEU A 123 -2.21 -8.69 -3.96
N ASP A 124 -1.05 -8.67 -3.31
CA ASP A 124 -0.91 -8.64 -1.86
C ASP A 124 0.09 -7.58 -1.36
N HIS A 125 0.80 -6.89 -2.25
CA HIS A 125 1.86 -5.95 -1.90
C HIS A 125 1.90 -4.70 -2.80
N PHE A 126 2.42 -3.62 -2.24
CA PHE A 126 2.49 -2.28 -2.83
C PHE A 126 3.88 -1.73 -2.54
N TRP A 127 4.62 -1.32 -3.56
CA TRP A 127 5.98 -0.81 -3.39
C TRP A 127 6.33 0.29 -4.38
N VAL A 128 7.42 0.98 -4.06
CA VAL A 128 8.04 1.98 -4.94
C VAL A 128 9.24 1.32 -5.60
N ASP A 129 9.30 1.40 -6.92
CA ASP A 129 10.47 1.02 -7.70
C ASP A 129 11.24 2.26 -8.16
N TYR A 130 12.56 2.15 -8.25
CA TYR A 130 13.46 3.26 -8.57
C TYR A 130 14.76 2.73 -9.22
N PRO A 131 15.49 3.57 -9.98
CA PRO A 131 16.70 3.11 -10.66
C PRO A 131 17.74 2.51 -9.70
N GLY A 132 18.11 1.25 -9.95
CA GLY A 132 19.08 0.52 -9.14
C GLY A 132 18.49 -0.20 -7.92
N LYS A 133 17.16 -0.22 -7.76
CA LYS A 133 16.49 -1.10 -6.81
C LYS A 133 16.83 -2.56 -7.12
N LEU A 134 17.06 -3.36 -6.07
CA LEU A 134 17.32 -4.78 -6.18
C LEU A 134 16.00 -5.53 -5.98
N ASP A 135 15.70 -6.45 -6.90
CA ASP A 135 14.53 -7.32 -6.77
C ASP A 135 14.56 -8.12 -5.46
N THR A 136 13.40 -8.24 -4.84
CA THR A 136 13.17 -9.13 -3.70
C THR A 136 12.08 -10.14 -4.04
N PRO A 137 11.91 -11.21 -3.25
CA PRO A 137 10.85 -12.19 -3.49
C PRO A 137 9.41 -11.63 -3.44
N ILE A 138 9.22 -10.43 -2.88
CA ILE A 138 7.91 -9.76 -2.78
C ILE A 138 7.83 -8.46 -3.61
N GLU A 139 8.96 -7.94 -4.08
CA GLU A 139 9.06 -6.70 -4.86
C GLU A 139 9.93 -6.98 -6.09
N SER A 140 9.28 -7.42 -7.17
CA SER A 140 9.94 -7.68 -8.45
C SER A 140 8.98 -7.40 -9.61
N ASP A 141 9.55 -7.14 -10.77
CA ASP A 141 8.78 -6.85 -11.98
C ASP A 141 7.87 -8.00 -12.42
N GLU A 142 8.28 -9.24 -12.15
CA GLU A 142 7.49 -10.43 -12.50
C GLU A 142 6.18 -10.54 -11.71
N LEU A 143 6.14 -9.95 -10.51
CA LEU A 143 4.97 -9.93 -9.62
C LEU A 143 4.06 -8.71 -9.84
N ALA A 144 4.53 -7.70 -10.56
CA ALA A 144 3.76 -6.49 -10.81
C ALA A 144 2.56 -6.78 -11.73
N ILE A 145 1.37 -6.41 -11.26
CA ILE A 145 0.08 -6.49 -11.97
C ILE A 145 -0.29 -5.11 -12.51
N PHE A 146 0.15 -4.07 -11.83
CA PHE A 146 -0.10 -2.70 -12.22
C PHE A 146 1.12 -1.86 -11.87
N SER A 147 1.47 -0.95 -12.77
CA SER A 147 2.41 0.13 -12.51
C SER A 147 1.82 1.45 -12.98
N HIS A 148 2.14 2.54 -12.27
CA HIS A 148 1.64 3.87 -12.65
C HIS A 148 2.14 4.35 -14.00
N GLU A 149 3.32 3.89 -14.45
CA GLU A 149 3.89 4.26 -15.76
C GLU A 149 3.38 3.39 -16.92
N GLU A 150 3.28 2.07 -16.72
CA GLU A 150 3.01 1.12 -17.81
C GLU A 150 1.56 0.62 -17.81
N GLY A 151 0.78 0.94 -16.78
CA GLY A 151 -0.62 0.56 -16.63
C GLY A 151 -0.79 -0.90 -16.20
N PHE A 152 -1.89 -1.53 -16.63
CA PHE A 152 -2.20 -2.91 -16.27
C PHE A 152 -1.32 -3.90 -17.05
N GLN A 153 -0.67 -4.80 -16.32
CA GLN A 153 0.15 -5.87 -16.85
C GLN A 153 -0.36 -7.22 -16.36
N MET A 154 -0.31 -8.22 -17.22
CA MET A 154 -0.62 -9.59 -16.78
C MET A 154 0.61 -10.12 -16.04
N PRO A 155 0.51 -10.37 -14.73
CA PRO A 155 1.64 -10.86 -13.97
C PRO A 155 2.03 -12.26 -14.45
N ASN A 156 3.33 -12.54 -14.47
CA ASN A 156 3.83 -13.89 -14.71
C ASN A 156 3.86 -14.64 -13.37
N VAL A 157 2.68 -14.87 -12.77
CA VAL A 157 2.58 -15.51 -11.45
C VAL A 157 2.91 -16.99 -11.57
N GLN A 158 4.10 -17.37 -11.11
CA GLN A 158 4.39 -18.77 -10.80
C GLN A 158 3.69 -19.11 -9.47
N TRP A 159 2.67 -19.95 -9.54
CA TRP A 159 1.77 -20.27 -8.41
C TRP A 159 2.47 -20.95 -7.22
N ASP A 160 3.66 -21.50 -7.42
CA ASP A 160 4.53 -22.05 -6.39
C ASP A 160 5.21 -20.96 -5.55
N VAL A 161 5.54 -19.81 -6.15
CA VAL A 161 6.05 -18.63 -5.45
C VAL A 161 4.95 -18.02 -4.57
N THR A 162 3.68 -17.99 -5.04
CA THR A 162 2.53 -17.40 -4.30
C THR A 162 2.23 -18.08 -2.96
N LEU A 163 2.47 -19.40 -2.86
CA LEU A 163 2.34 -20.15 -1.60
C LEU A 163 3.50 -19.90 -0.64
N ASN A 164 4.70 -19.62 -1.18
CA ASN A 164 5.85 -19.15 -0.41
C ASN A 164 5.75 -17.66 -0.05
N THR A 165 4.88 -16.90 -0.75
CA THR A 165 4.60 -15.50 -0.42
C THR A 165 3.91 -15.36 0.92
N TYR A 166 3.17 -16.36 1.42
CA TYR A 166 2.67 -16.27 2.81
C TYR A 166 3.85 -16.20 3.80
N THR A 167 4.81 -17.12 3.71
CA THR A 167 6.01 -17.11 4.57
C THR A 167 6.91 -15.91 4.30
N ALA A 168 7.15 -15.55 3.04
CA ALA A 168 7.91 -14.37 2.67
C ALA A 168 7.22 -13.06 3.12
N PHE A 169 5.90 -12.98 3.04
CA PHE A 169 5.14 -11.83 3.54
C PHE A 169 5.42 -11.62 5.04
N TRP A 170 5.43 -12.69 5.84
CA TRP A 170 5.78 -12.59 7.26
C TRP A 170 7.27 -12.32 7.52
N ASP A 171 8.17 -12.82 6.67
CA ASP A 171 9.62 -12.65 6.84
C ASP A 171 10.13 -11.27 6.39
N TYR A 172 9.52 -10.69 5.37
CA TYR A 172 9.89 -9.38 4.80
C TYR A 172 9.03 -8.22 5.31
N MET A 173 7.94 -8.50 6.04
CA MET A 173 7.08 -7.49 6.68
C MET A 173 6.97 -7.61 8.22
N PRO A 174 8.08 -7.50 8.97
CA PRO A 174 8.06 -7.38 10.43
C PRO A 174 7.66 -5.97 10.92
#